data_AF-A0A830E8S1-F1
#
_entry.id   AF-A0A830E8S1-F1
#
_cell.length_a   1.000
_cell.length_b   1.000
_cell.length_c   1.000
_cell.angle_alpha   90.00
_cell.angle_beta   90.00
_cell.angle_gamma   90.00
#
_symmetry.space_group_name_H-M   'P 1'
#
loop_
_entity.id
_entity.type
_entity.pdbx_description
1 polymer ?
#
loop_
_entity_poly.entity_id
_entity_poly.type
_entity_poly.pdbx_seq_one_letter_code
_entity_poly.pdbx_strand_id
1 'polypeptide(L)' 'MGERATTIVIFAEENDTEVLGIYSPEGLRLEVDPVTKQLKKIEALLTV' A
#
# COMPACT_ATOMS: atom_id res chain seq x y z
N MET A 1 -13.17 -0.92 3.73
CA MET A 1 -12.33 -1.86 4.49
C MET A 1 -11.81 -1.09 5.69
N GLY A 2 -12.33 -1.32 6.89
CA GLY A 2 -11.99 -0.54 8.09
C GLY A 2 -10.60 -0.87 8.67
N GLU A 3 -9.70 -1.38 7.84
CA GLU A 3 -8.39 -1.86 8.22
C GLU A 3 -7.44 -0.69 8.42
N ARG A 4 -6.58 -0.80 9.43
CA ARG A 4 -5.65 0.25 9.82
C ARG A 4 -4.29 -0.37 10.11
N ALA A 5 -3.25 0.26 9.60
CA ALA A 5 -1.87 -0.06 9.90
C ALA A 5 -1.14 1.23 10.26
N THR A 6 -0.15 1.11 11.15
CA THR A 6 0.77 2.24 11.40
C THR A 6 1.65 2.41 10.17
N THR A 7 1.91 3.65 9.77
CA THR A 7 2.77 3.95 8.62
C THR A 7 3.66 5.15 8.91
N ILE A 8 4.66 5.34 8.06
CA ILE A 8 5.56 6.49 8.07
C ILE A 8 4.92 7.58 7.20
N VAL A 9 4.87 8.81 7.71
CA VAL A 9 4.38 9.98 6.97
C VAL A 9 5.57 10.81 6.53
N ILE A 10 5.61 11.15 5.25
CA ILE A 10 6.62 12.03 4.64
C ILE A 10 5.89 13.30 4.20
N PHE A 11 6.41 14.45 4.61
CA PHE A 11 5.88 15.76 4.19
C PHE A 11 6.62 16.21 2.94
N ALA A 12 5.84 16.59 1.93
CA ALA A 12 6.33 17.09 0.65
C ALA A 12 6.07 18.59 0.52
N GLU A 13 6.64 19.24 -0.49
CA GLU A 13 6.35 20.65 -0.82
C GLU A 13 5.02 20.78 -1.58
N GLU A 14 4.50 22.01 -1.69
CA GLU A 14 3.15 22.30 -2.22
C GLU A 14 2.90 21.77 -3.64
N ASN A 15 3.95 21.64 -4.46
CA ASN A 15 3.84 21.21 -5.86
C ASN A 15 4.44 19.81 -6.11
N ASP A 16 4.81 19.10 -5.05
CA ASP A 16 5.30 17.73 -5.19
C ASP A 16 4.17 16.77 -5.55
N THR A 17 4.55 15.69 -6.23
CA THR A 17 3.61 14.62 -6.56
C THR A 17 3.30 13.81 -5.30
N GLU A 18 2.02 13.59 -5.02
CA GLU A 18 1.60 12.68 -3.95
C GLU A 18 2.03 11.25 -4.29
N VAL A 19 2.68 10.59 -3.32
CA VAL A 19 3.14 9.21 -3.46
C VAL A 19 2.63 8.33 -2.32
N LEU A 20 2.25 7.10 -2.66
CA LEU A 20 1.96 6.07 -1.67
C LEU A 20 3.23 5.26 -1.40
N GLY A 21 3.86 5.50 -0.24
CA GLY A 21 5.04 4.75 0.18
C GLY A 21 4.76 3.27 0.43
N ILE A 22 5.73 2.41 0.12
CA ILE A 22 5.60 0.93 0.19
C ILE A 22 5.19 0.40 1.56
N TYR A 23 5.57 1.10 2.64
CA TYR A 23 5.22 0.74 4.02
C TYR A 23 3.70 0.70 4.26
N SER A 24 2.94 1.54 3.55
CA SER A 24 1.49 1.62 3.69
C SER A 24 0.79 0.37 3.10
N PRO A 25 1.01 -0.01 1.82
CA PRO A 25 0.51 -1.28 1.28
C PRO A 25 0.98 -2.51 2.08
N GLU A 26 2.24 -2.57 2.50
CA GLU A 26 2.78 -3.70 3.28
C GLU A 26 2.03 -3.89 4.60
N GLY A 27 1.91 -2.82 5.39
CA GLY A 27 1.19 -2.84 6.66
C GLY A 27 -0.29 -3.22 6.48
N LEU A 28 -0.87 -2.87 5.34
CA LEU A 28 -2.25 -3.20 4.97
C LEU A 28 -2.39 -4.53 4.22
N ARG A 29 -1.31 -5.30 4.01
CA ARG A 29 -1.33 -6.54 3.21
C ARG A 29 -1.97 -6.35 1.83
N LEU A 30 -1.57 -5.27 1.16
CA LEU A 30 -1.98 -4.93 -0.19
C LEU A 30 -0.81 -5.12 -1.17
N GLU A 31 -1.15 -5.49 -2.39
CA GLU A 31 -0.21 -5.53 -3.52
C GLU A 31 -0.78 -4.75 -4.71
N VAL A 32 0.08 -4.31 -5.61
CA VAL A 32 -0.32 -3.66 -6.87
C VAL A 32 -0.53 -4.73 -7.93
N ASP A 33 -1.71 -4.77 -8.53
CA ASP A 33 -1.93 -5.56 -9.74
C ASP A 33 -1.11 -4.96 -10.90
N PRO A 34 -0.17 -5.71 -11.51
CA PRO A 34 0.74 -5.14 -12.50
C PRO A 34 0.04 -4.79 -13.83
N VAL A 35 -1.15 -5.33 -14.09
CA VAL A 35 -1.92 -5.09 -15.31
C VAL A 35 -2.85 -3.89 -15.13
N THR A 36 -3.66 -3.89 -14.06
CA THR A 36 -4.67 -2.85 -13.80
C THR A 36 -4.13 -1.67 -13.00
N LYS A 37 -2.95 -1.83 -12.37
CA LYS A 37 -2.32 -0.86 -11.45
C LYS A 37 -3.15 -0.53 -10.22
N GLN A 38 -4.17 -1.34 -9.91
CA GLN A 38 -5.01 -1.18 -8.72
C GLN A 38 -4.41 -1.91 -7.52
N LEU A 39 -4.71 -1.42 -6.32
CA LEU A 39 -4.38 -2.12 -5.08
C LEU A 39 -5.36 -3.27 -4.86
N LYS A 40 -4.83 -4.47 -4.57
CA LYS A 40 -5.61 -5.65 -4.20
C LYS A 40 -5.09 -6.24 -2.90
N LYS A 41 -5.96 -6.98 -2.20
CA LYS A 41 -5.55 -7.73 -1.03
C LYS A 41 -4.63 -8.87 -1.43
N ILE A 42 -3.55 -9.01 -0.67
CA ILE A 42 -2.74 -10.21 -0.73
C ILE A 42 -3.57 -11.32 -0.11
N GLU A 43 -3.92 -12.32 -0.91
CA GLU A 43 -4.47 -13.56 -0.39
C GLU A 43 -3.32 -14.37 0.22
N ALA A 44 -3.54 -14.91 1.42
CA ALA A 44 -2.54 -15.74 2.07
C ALA A 44 -2.35 -17.03 1.25
N LEU A 45 -1.25 -17.14 0.51
CA LEU A 45 -0.77 -18.40 0.00
C LEU A 45 -0.15 -19.17 1.17
N LEU A 46 -0.98 -19.95 1.86
CA LEU A 46 -0.52 -20.96 2.79
C LEU A 46 0.09 -22.11 1.98
N THR A 47 1.40 -22.09 1.81
CA THR A 47 2.17 -23.31 1.54
C THR A 47 2.63 -23.85 2.90
N VAL A 48 2.23 -25.09 3.19
CA VAL A 48 2.74 -25.90 4.32
C VAL A 48 3.80 -26.86 3.81
#